data_AF-A0A380E0D9-F1
#
_entry.id   AF-A0A380E0D9-F1
#
_cell.length_a   1.000
_cell.length_b   1.000
_cell.length_c   1.000
_cell.angle_alpha   90.00
_cell.angle_beta   90.00
_cell.angle_gamma   90.00
#
_symmetry.space_group_name_H-M   'P 1'
#
loop_
_entity.id
_entity.type
_entity.pdbx_description
1 polymer ?
#
loop_
_entity_poly.entity_id
_entity_poly.type
_entity_poly.pdbx_seq_one_letter_code
_entity_poly.pdbx_strand_id
1 'polypeptide(L)'
;MLTDDIINMIKRKGYQDAHIVADSAEKRLITEISRKGVPNIKPSVKGANTIMQGVQFIQGFKVYVHPSCVHTIEELNTYTFDQDSEGNWINKPIDKNNHLMDALRYSLEKYHIKLKKRKKNTESKTKVIKSLGL
;
A
#
# COMPACT_ATOMS: atom_id res chain seq x y z
N MET A 1 -1.34 2.81 20.14
CA MET A 1 -0.12 2.01 19.89
C MET A 1 0.99 2.98 19.50
N LEU A 2 2.15 2.91 20.14
CA LEU A 2 3.30 3.76 19.83
C LEU A 2 4.11 3.16 18.67
N THR A 3 4.97 3.97 18.03
CA THR A 3 5.86 3.50 16.95
C THR A 3 6.73 2.32 17.38
N ASP A 4 7.25 2.36 18.61
CA ASP A 4 8.10 1.29 19.15
C ASP A 4 7.34 -0.02 19.36
N ASP A 5 6.05 0.04 19.73
CA ASP A 5 5.20 -1.15 19.84
C ASP A 5 5.05 -1.85 18.48
N ILE A 6 4.88 -1.07 17.42
CA ILE A 6 4.78 -1.57 16.03
C ILE A 6 6.08 -2.27 15.64
N ILE A 7 7.23 -1.64 15.87
CA ILE A 7 8.54 -2.19 15.54
C ILE A 7 8.81 -3.47 16.32
N ASN A 8 8.54 -3.48 17.63
CA ASN A 8 8.70 -4.64 18.47
C ASN A 8 7.80 -5.79 18.02
N MET A 9 6.56 -5.50 17.64
CA MET A 9 5.66 -6.50 17.07
C MET A 9 6.21 -7.08 15.77
N ILE A 10 6.68 -6.25 14.84
CA ILE A 10 7.25 -6.69 13.55
C ILE A 10 8.45 -7.63 13.79
N LYS A 11 9.36 -7.25 14.68
CA LYS A 11 10.54 -8.05 15.03
C LYS A 11 10.16 -9.36 15.72
N ARG A 12 9.24 -9.34 16.68
CA ARG A 12 8.75 -10.55 17.36
C ARG A 12 8.14 -11.56 16.40
N LYS A 13 7.47 -11.09 15.33
CA LYS A 13 6.89 -11.95 14.30
C LYS A 13 7.90 -12.39 13.21
N GLY A 14 9.14 -11.90 13.26
CA GLY A 14 10.17 -12.22 12.26
C GLY A 14 9.96 -11.53 10.90
N TYR A 15 9.21 -10.42 10.85
CA TYR A 15 8.86 -9.74 9.61
C TYR A 15 9.76 -8.53 9.29
N GLN A 16 10.81 -8.28 10.06
CA GLN A 16 11.65 -7.09 9.91
C GLN A 16 12.33 -6.97 8.53
N ASP A 17 12.61 -8.12 7.89
CA ASP A 17 13.23 -8.19 6.57
C ASP A 17 12.19 -8.33 5.44
N ALA A 18 10.91 -8.44 5.77
CA ALA A 18 9.84 -8.57 4.79
C ALA A 18 9.61 -7.27 4.01
N HIS A 19 9.11 -7.39 2.79
CA HIS A 19 8.64 -6.25 2.01
C HIS A 19 7.31 -5.75 2.58
N ILE A 20 7.33 -4.63 3.30
CA ILE A 20 6.16 -4.04 3.95
C ILE A 20 5.76 -2.79 3.20
N VAL A 21 4.48 -2.68 2.81
CA VAL A 21 3.92 -1.46 2.23
C VAL A 21 3.06 -0.78 3.29
N ALA A 22 3.31 0.50 3.53
CA ALA A 22 2.63 1.31 4.53
C ALA A 22 1.95 2.53 3.89
N ASP A 23 0.97 3.10 4.59
CA ASP A 23 0.27 4.28 4.10
C ASP A 23 1.23 5.46 3.87
N SER A 24 1.26 5.89 2.62
CA SER A 24 2.05 7.02 2.13
C SER A 24 1.66 8.39 2.71
N ALA A 25 0.54 8.52 3.43
CA ALA A 25 0.22 9.71 4.21
C ALA A 25 1.24 9.92 5.34
N GLU A 26 1.67 8.85 6.01
CA GLU A 26 2.50 8.89 7.22
C GLU A 26 4.01 8.70 6.93
N LYS A 27 4.57 9.55 6.07
CA LYS A 27 5.98 9.46 5.64
C LYS A 27 6.98 9.53 6.79
N ARG A 28 6.67 10.29 7.85
CA ARG A 28 7.53 10.44 9.03
C ARG A 28 7.65 9.10 9.77
N LEU A 29 6.51 8.45 10.02
CA LEU A 29 6.45 7.16 10.69
C LEU A 29 7.19 6.06 9.90
N ILE A 30 6.98 6.01 8.58
CA ILE A 30 7.69 5.08 7.68
C ILE A 30 9.20 5.26 7.81
N THR A 31 9.68 6.51 7.80
CA THR A 31 11.11 6.81 7.92
C THR A 31 11.67 6.38 9.28
N GLU A 32 10.91 6.59 10.35
CA GLU A 32 11.30 6.18 11.70
C GLU A 32 11.38 4.65 11.83
N ILE A 33 10.35 3.94 11.38
CA ILE A 33 10.30 2.47 11.37
C ILE A 33 11.45 1.89 10.54
N SER A 34 11.73 2.48 9.37
CA SER A 34 12.84 2.08 8.52
C SER A 34 14.19 2.19 9.24
N ARG A 35 14.44 3.32 9.90
CA ARG A 35 15.68 3.58 10.65
C ARG A 35 15.84 2.70 11.88
N LYS A 36 14.73 2.30 12.52
CA LYS A 36 14.72 1.46 13.73
C LYS A 36 14.80 -0.06 13.46
N GLY A 37 15.09 -0.45 12.22
CA GLY A 37 15.42 -1.83 11.86
C GLY A 37 14.36 -2.57 11.05
N VAL A 38 13.53 -1.85 10.28
CA VAL A 38 12.62 -2.45 9.28
C VAL A 38 12.92 -1.81 7.91
N PRO A 39 14.10 -2.05 7.33
CA PRO A 39 14.61 -1.28 6.19
C PRO A 39 13.75 -1.43 4.91
N ASN A 40 12.99 -2.51 4.81
CA ASN A 40 12.19 -2.87 3.65
C ASN A 40 10.76 -2.32 3.68
N ILE A 41 10.43 -1.45 4.64
CA ILE A 41 9.17 -0.70 4.63
C ILE A 41 9.19 0.35 3.49
N LYS A 42 8.12 0.42 2.70
CA LYS A 42 7.93 1.35 1.59
C LYS A 42 6.58 2.04 1.70
N PRO A 43 6.47 3.31 1.27
CA PRO A 43 5.18 3.97 1.15
C PRO A 43 4.39 3.37 -0.03
N SER A 44 3.09 3.26 0.12
CA SER A 44 2.16 2.90 -0.95
C SER A 44 2.16 3.91 -2.09
N VAL A 45 1.73 3.48 -3.28
CA VAL A 45 1.64 4.36 -4.45
C VAL A 45 0.47 5.33 -4.29
N LYS A 46 0.75 6.64 -4.18
CA LYS A 46 -0.27 7.69 -4.20
C LYS A 46 -0.93 7.80 -5.58
N GLY A 47 -2.23 7.52 -5.64
CA GLY A 47 -3.06 7.82 -6.80
C GLY A 47 -4.54 7.65 -6.46
N ALA A 48 -5.35 8.70 -6.65
CA ALA A 48 -6.78 8.71 -6.30
C ALA A 48 -7.59 7.59 -7.00
N ASN A 49 -7.08 7.02 -8.09
CA ASN A 49 -7.76 5.99 -8.88
C ASN A 49 -7.23 4.57 -8.68
N THR A 50 -6.39 4.30 -7.66
CA THR A 50 -5.82 2.96 -7.43
C THR A 50 -6.68 2.07 -6.54
N ILE A 51 -7.65 2.65 -5.83
CA ILE A 51 -8.53 1.90 -4.90
C ILE A 51 -9.36 0.87 -5.67
N MET A 52 -10.16 1.33 -6.65
CA MET A 52 -11.02 0.45 -7.43
C MET A 52 -10.23 -0.64 -8.18
N GLN A 53 -9.09 -0.28 -8.77
CA GLN A 53 -8.23 -1.25 -9.45
C GLN A 53 -7.72 -2.33 -8.50
N GLY A 54 -7.35 -1.94 -7.28
CA GLY A 54 -6.92 -2.89 -6.25
C GLY A 54 -8.06 -3.80 -5.77
N VAL A 55 -9.26 -3.25 -5.58
CA VAL A 55 -10.45 -4.03 -5.21
C VAL A 55 -10.79 -5.06 -6.29
N GLN A 56 -10.85 -4.63 -7.56
CA GLN A 56 -11.08 -5.53 -8.70
C GLN A 56 -10.00 -6.61 -8.82
N PHE A 57 -8.75 -6.24 -8.56
CA PHE A 57 -7.64 -7.20 -8.54
C PHE A 57 -7.83 -8.26 -7.45
N ILE A 58 -8.17 -7.85 -6.22
CA ILE A 58 -8.44 -8.76 -5.10
C ILE A 58 -9.63 -9.69 -5.39
N GLN A 59 -10.70 -9.16 -6.00
CA GLN A 59 -11.89 -9.95 -6.38
C GLN A 59 -11.58 -11.10 -7.35
N GLY A 60 -10.47 -11.02 -8.10
CA GLY A 60 -10.00 -12.10 -8.96
C GLY A 60 -9.40 -13.30 -8.23
N PHE A 61 -9.23 -13.23 -6.90
CA PHE A 61 -8.63 -14.30 -6.10
C PHE A 61 -9.62 -14.96 -5.16
N LYS A 62 -9.34 -16.22 -4.85
CA LYS A 62 -9.96 -16.89 -3.70
C LYS A 62 -9.14 -16.57 -2.45
N VAL A 63 -9.71 -15.76 -1.56
CA VAL A 63 -9.07 -15.33 -0.31
C VAL A 63 -9.38 -16.33 0.80
N TYR A 64 -8.34 -16.88 1.43
CA TYR A 64 -8.47 -17.75 2.60
C TYR A 64 -8.05 -16.98 3.85
N VAL A 65 -8.94 -16.92 4.84
CA VAL A 65 -8.72 -16.21 6.10
C VAL A 65 -8.73 -17.19 7.25
N HIS A 66 -7.70 -17.16 8.09
CA HIS A 66 -7.64 -18.00 9.27
C HIS A 66 -8.69 -17.54 10.31
N PRO A 67 -9.42 -18.46 10.99
CA PRO A 67 -10.49 -18.08 11.92
C PRO A 67 -10.07 -17.17 13.08
N SER A 68 -8.78 -17.19 13.46
CA SER A 68 -8.25 -16.29 14.49
C SER A 68 -8.21 -14.82 14.08
N CYS A 69 -8.31 -14.52 12.78
CA CYS A 69 -8.29 -13.16 12.26
C CYS A 69 -9.69 -12.53 12.30
N VAL A 70 -10.28 -12.47 13.50
CA VAL A 70 -11.68 -12.06 13.71
C VAL A 70 -12.00 -10.69 13.11
N HIS A 71 -11.10 -9.71 13.27
CA HIS A 71 -11.27 -8.36 12.69
C HIS A 71 -11.18 -8.37 11.16
N THR A 72 -10.31 -9.20 10.59
CA THR A 72 -10.23 -9.35 9.12
C THR A 72 -11.52 -9.92 8.56
N ILE A 73 -12.12 -10.90 9.25
CA ILE A 73 -13.39 -11.51 8.85
C ILE A 73 -14.52 -10.47 8.94
N GLU A 74 -14.58 -9.70 10.02
CA GLU A 74 -15.56 -8.64 10.20
C GLU A 74 -15.48 -7.57 9.10
N GLU A 75 -14.27 -7.08 8.80
CA GLU A 75 -14.07 -6.11 7.74
C GLU A 75 -14.45 -6.67 6.36
N LEU A 76 -14.03 -7.90 6.02
CA LEU A 76 -14.39 -8.52 4.75
C LEU A 76 -15.90 -8.74 4.58
N ASN A 77 -16.62 -9.04 5.67
CA ASN A 77 -18.07 -9.23 5.64
C ASN A 77 -18.84 -7.91 5.51
N THR A 78 -18.26 -6.80 5.93
CA THR A 78 -18.92 -5.48 5.94
C THR A 78 -18.48 -4.56 4.80
N TYR A 79 -17.38 -4.89 4.12
CA TYR A 79 -16.86 -4.11 3.00
C TYR A 79 -17.73 -4.26 1.75
N THR A 80 -18.48 -3.20 1.45
CA THR A 80 -19.41 -3.14 0.31
C THR A 80 -19.20 -1.84 -0.49
N PHE A 81 -19.94 -1.69 -1.60
CA PHE A 81 -20.01 -0.43 -2.33
C PHE A 81 -20.84 0.60 -1.56
N ASP A 82 -20.56 1.88 -1.75
CA ASP A 82 -21.29 2.97 -1.12
C ASP A 82 -22.66 3.13 -1.79
N GLN A 83 -23.61 3.77 -1.10
CA GLN A 83 -24.93 4.08 -1.64
C GLN A 83 -25.13 5.60 -1.70
N ASP A 84 -25.83 6.08 -2.73
CA ASP A 84 -26.27 7.47 -2.78
C ASP A 84 -27.43 7.74 -1.80
N SER A 85 -27.89 8.99 -1.73
CA SER A 85 -29.02 9.39 -0.88
C SER A 85 -30.35 8.74 -1.25
N GLU A 86 -30.44 8.17 -2.45
CA GLU A 86 -31.63 7.49 -2.97
C GLU A 86 -31.55 5.97 -2.77
N GLY A 87 -30.44 5.45 -2.24
CA GLY A 87 -30.20 4.03 -2.00
C GLY A 87 -29.62 3.27 -3.18
N ASN A 88 -29.22 3.95 -4.26
CA ASN A 88 -28.58 3.31 -5.40
C ASN A 88 -27.10 3.04 -5.09
N TRP A 89 -26.62 1.85 -5.44
CA TRP A 89 -25.20 1.51 -5.32
C TRP A 89 -24.36 2.33 -6.29
N ILE A 90 -23.30 2.95 -5.78
CA ILE A 90 -22.33 3.70 -6.59
C ILE A 90 -21.03 2.93 -6.74
N ASN A 91 -20.29 3.19 -7.82
CA ASN A 91 -19.00 2.54 -8.09
C ASN A 91 -17.86 3.15 -7.25
N LYS A 92 -18.05 3.18 -5.94
CA LYS A 92 -17.11 3.65 -4.94
C LYS A 92 -17.23 2.73 -3.73
N PRO A 93 -16.15 2.14 -3.21
CA PRO A 93 -16.23 1.35 -1.98
C PRO A 93 -16.61 2.23 -0.79
N ILE A 94 -17.31 1.65 0.19
CA ILE A 94 -17.64 2.33 1.44
C ILE A 94 -16.35 2.75 2.18
N ASP A 95 -16.35 3.95 2.73
CA ASP A 95 -15.23 4.49 3.52
C ASP A 95 -15.42 4.21 5.02
N LYS A 96 -15.70 2.95 5.36
CA LYS A 96 -15.93 2.51 6.73
C LYS A 96 -15.37 1.10 6.92
N ASN A 97 -14.69 0.87 8.04
CA ASN A 97 -14.08 -0.42 8.40
C ASN A 97 -13.25 -1.04 7.26
N ASN A 98 -12.38 -0.24 6.65
CA ASN A 98 -11.59 -0.60 5.46
C ASN A 98 -10.09 -0.75 5.74
N HIS A 99 -9.66 -0.76 7.00
CA HIS A 99 -8.25 -0.73 7.38
C HIS A 99 -7.45 -1.93 6.85
N LEU A 100 -8.00 -3.13 6.99
CA LEU A 100 -7.42 -4.37 6.45
C LEU A 100 -7.49 -4.36 4.94
N MET A 101 -8.62 -3.96 4.36
CA MET A 101 -8.78 -3.92 2.89
C MET A 101 -7.76 -2.98 2.24
N ASP A 102 -7.47 -1.84 2.86
CA ASP A 102 -6.42 -0.94 2.44
C ASP A 102 -5.03 -1.57 2.59
N ALA A 103 -4.74 -2.19 3.73
CA ALA A 103 -3.47 -2.89 3.93
C ALA A 103 -3.24 -4.02 2.91
N LEU A 104 -4.29 -4.82 2.63
CA LEU A 104 -4.27 -5.89 1.65
C LEU A 104 -4.02 -5.33 0.25
N ARG A 105 -4.72 -4.25 -0.11
CA ARG A 105 -4.53 -3.56 -1.39
C ARG A 105 -3.12 -3.01 -1.55
N TYR A 106 -2.57 -2.35 -0.53
CA TYR A 106 -1.18 -1.87 -0.54
C TYR A 106 -0.18 -3.02 -0.69
N SER A 107 -0.42 -4.16 -0.05
CA SER A 107 0.47 -5.32 -0.15
C SER A 107 0.53 -5.90 -1.58
N LEU A 108 -0.56 -5.78 -2.33
CA LEU A 108 -0.71 -6.31 -3.68
C LEU A 108 -0.40 -5.30 -4.79
N GLU A 109 -0.19 -4.03 -4.44
CA GLU A 109 -0.06 -2.93 -5.41
C GLU A 109 1.03 -3.20 -6.47
N LYS A 110 2.14 -3.83 -6.08
CA LYS A 110 3.27 -4.14 -6.96
C LYS A 110 2.94 -5.11 -8.09
N TYR A 111 1.86 -5.88 -7.97
CA TYR A 111 1.46 -6.88 -8.95
C TYR A 111 0.52 -6.33 -10.02
N HIS A 112 -0.20 -5.24 -9.74
CA HIS A 112 -1.18 -4.67 -10.68
C HIS A 112 -0.90 -3.21 -11.07
N ILE A 113 -0.03 -2.49 -10.34
CA ILE A 113 0.36 -1.12 -10.68
C ILE A 113 1.67 -1.12 -11.47
N LYS A 114 1.59 -0.69 -12.74
CA LYS A 114 2.78 -0.41 -13.56
C LYS A 114 3.36 0.95 -13.16
N LEU A 115 4.42 0.95 -12.35
CA LEU A 115 5.20 2.15 -12.09
C LEU A 115 5.78 2.66 -13.43
N LYS A 116 5.45 3.90 -13.82
CA LYS A 116 6.12 4.54 -14.97
C LYS A 116 7.61 4.57 -14.65
N LYS A 117 8.42 3.80 -15.39
CA LYS A 117 9.88 3.89 -15.31
C LYS A 117 10.26 5.34 -15.54
N ARG A 118 10.97 5.93 -14.56
CA ARG A 118 11.55 7.27 -14.70
C ARG A 118 12.42 7.23 -15.97
N LYS A 119 12.05 7.97 -17.02
CA LYS A 119 12.90 8.09 -18.22
C LYS A 119 14.26 8.60 -17.72
N LYS A 120 15.32 7.80 -17.88
CA LYS A 120 16.68 8.30 -17.70
C LYS A 120 16.85 9.38 -18.77
N ASN A 121 16.98 10.64 -18.38
CA ASN A 121 17.37 11.72 -19.30
C ASN A 121 18.85 11.48 -19.69
N THR A 122 19.07 10.62 -20.67
CA THR A 122 20.38 10.36 -21.27
C THR A 122 20.90 11.63 -21.94
N GLU A 123 20.01 12.43 -22.53
CA GLU A 123 20.34 13.67 -23.25
C GLU A 123 20.97 14.76 -22.36
N SER A 124 20.54 14.91 -21.10
CA SER A 124 21.16 15.86 -20.17
C SER A 124 22.56 15.41 -19.75
N LYS A 125 22.82 14.11 -19.62
CA LYS A 125 24.16 13.61 -19.28
C LYS A 125 25.15 13.84 -20.43
N THR A 126 24.74 13.59 -21.67
CA THR A 126 25.60 13.81 -22.84
C THR A 126 25.90 15.30 -23.04
N LYS A 127 24.93 16.20 -22.79
CA LYS A 127 25.16 17.66 -22.84
C LYS A 127 26.14 18.13 -21.76
N VAL A 128 26.03 17.60 -20.54
CA VAL A 128 26.96 17.94 -19.43
C VAL A 128 28.36 17.40 -19.69
N ILE A 129 28.50 16.16 -20.16
CA ILE A 129 29.80 15.58 -20.55
C ILE A 129 30.44 16.41 -21.67
N LYS A 130 29.66 16.75 -22.71
CA LYS A 130 30.13 17.57 -23.83
C LYS A 130 30.50 19.01 -23.42
N SER A 131 29.85 19.57 -22.38
CA SER A 131 30.23 20.87 -21.81
C SER A 131 31.47 20.82 -20.91
N LEU A 132 31.89 19.63 -20.46
CA LEU A 132 33.09 19.39 -19.66
C LEU A 132 34.32 19.06 -20.51
N GLY A 133 34.19 19.06 -21.85
CA GLY A 133 35.31 18.87 -22.78
C GLY A 133 35.86 17.44 -22.85
N LEU A 134 35.09 16.45 -22.42
CA LEU A 134 35.37 15.01 -22.55
C LEU A 134 34.57 14.39 -23.71
#